data_AF-A0A2V8QGG0-F1
#
_entry.id   AF-A0A2V8QGG0-F1
#
_cell.length_a   1.000
_cell.length_b   1.000
_cell.length_c   1.000
_cell.angle_alpha   90.00
_cell.angle_beta   90.00
_cell.angle_gamma   90.00
#
_symmetry.space_group_name_H-M   'P 1'
#
loop_
_entity.id
_entity.type
_entity.pdbx_description
1 polymer ?
#
loop_
_entity_poly.entity_id
_entity_poly.type
_entity_poly.pdbx_seq_one_letter_code
_entity_poly.pdbx_strand_id
1 'polypeptide(L)'
;MRTKLKTAVIFGVGLLIGAAVSFLCLGRMNQQQYARSYATGVIEQAFLASELRANRQVELSKRIESNLPGAVLAIHQNTSLQSVPESQSALRSVKHFYEVNGVTIPQEIAPILSDLPSRQ
;
A
#
# COMPACT_ATOMS: atom_id res chain seq x y z
N MET A 1 -10.39 39.49 37.74
CA MET A 1 -9.58 38.24 37.69
C MET A 1 -10.34 37.04 37.13
N ARG A 2 -11.58 36.76 37.58
CA ARG A 2 -12.39 35.61 37.11
C ARG A 2 -12.60 35.50 35.60
N THR A 3 -12.81 36.61 34.89
CA THR A 3 -13.01 36.63 33.43
C THR A 3 -11.74 36.26 32.66
N LYS A 4 -10.58 36.80 33.07
CA LYS A 4 -9.28 36.45 32.46
C LYS A 4 -8.95 34.96 32.61
N LEU A 5 -9.26 34.38 33.76
CA LEU A 5 -9.07 32.94 34.00
C LEU A 5 -9.97 32.08 33.10
N LYS A 6 -11.25 32.47 32.93
CA LYS A 6 -12.17 31.77 32.01
C LYS A 6 -11.68 31.81 30.57
N THR A 7 -11.22 32.97 30.08
CA THR A 7 -10.67 33.10 28.73
C THR A 7 -9.41 32.25 28.54
N ALA A 8 -8.52 32.22 29.53
CA ALA A 8 -7.32 31.38 29.48
C ALA A 8 -7.65 29.87 29.42
N VAL A 9 -8.64 29.42 30.19
CA VAL A 9 -9.11 28.03 30.16
C VAL A 9 -9.73 27.67 28.81
N ILE A 10 -10.60 28.53 28.27
CA ILE A 10 -11.22 28.31 26.95
C ILE A 10 -10.14 28.23 25.86
N PHE A 11 -9.16 29.13 25.91
CA PHE A 11 -8.05 29.12 24.96
C PHE A 11 -7.20 27.85 25.10
N GLY A 12 -6.86 27.44 26.33
CA GLY A 12 -6.10 26.22 26.58
C GLY A 12 -6.82 24.96 26.09
N VAL A 13 -8.12 24.84 26.36
CA VAL A 13 -8.94 23.72 25.87
C VAL A 13 -9.03 23.75 24.34
N GLY A 14 -9.25 24.92 23.73
CA GLY A 14 -9.29 25.06 22.28
C GLY A 14 -7.96 24.64 21.63
N LEU A 15 -6.83 24.99 22.24
CA LEU A 15 -5.50 24.62 21.75
C LEU A 15 -5.26 23.11 21.85
N LEU A 16 -5.68 22.48 22.95
CA LEU A 16 -5.58 21.02 23.12
C LEU A 16 -6.46 20.27 22.10
N ILE A 17 -7.68 20.73 21.86
CA ILE A 17 -8.57 20.14 20.85
C ILE A 17 -7.96 20.31 19.45
N GLY A 18 -7.46 21.51 19.12
CA GLY A 18 -6.79 21.77 17.85
C GLY A 18 -5.57 20.87 17.61
N ALA A 19 -4.74 20.67 18.64
CA ALA A 19 -3.60 19.78 18.57
C ALA A 19 -4.02 18.31 18.36
N ALA A 20 -5.04 17.83 19.09
CA ALA A 20 -5.54 16.47 18.96
C ALA A 20 -6.12 16.19 17.57
N VAL A 21 -6.92 17.12 17.03
CA VAL A 21 -7.47 17.00 15.66
C VAL A 21 -6.35 17.00 14.63
N SER A 22 -5.38 17.90 14.77
CA SER A 22 -4.23 17.98 13.85
C SER A 22 -3.42 16.68 13.84
N PHE A 23 -3.18 16.10 15.02
CA PHE A 23 -2.47 14.83 15.16
C PHE A 23 -3.19 13.68 14.46
N LEU A 24 -4.51 13.58 14.63
CA LEU A 24 -5.32 12.54 13.97
C LEU A 24 -5.34 12.71 12.45
N CYS A 25 -5.49 13.94 11.95
CA CYS A 25 -5.46 14.23 10.52
C CYS A 25 -4.10 13.90 9.90
N LEU A 26 -3.00 14.35 10.52
CA LEU A 26 -1.64 14.06 10.05
C LEU A 26 -1.34 12.57 10.10
N GLY A 27 -1.78 11.87 11.16
CA GLY A 27 -1.63 10.42 11.28
C GLY A 27 -2.29 9.67 10.13
N ARG A 28 -3.53 10.02 9.79
CA ARG A 28 -4.23 9.40 8.64
C ARG A 28 -3.60 9.75 7.30
N MET A 29 -3.17 11.00 7.11
CA MET A 29 -2.51 11.41 5.88
C MET A 29 -1.20 10.66 5.67
N ASN A 30 -0.40 10.48 6.73
CA ASN A 30 0.84 9.71 6.67
C ASN A 30 0.58 8.22 6.35
N GLN A 31 -0.45 7.62 6.96
CA GLN A 31 -0.83 6.24 6.64
C GLN A 31 -1.24 6.07 5.17
N GLN A 32 -1.99 7.01 4.61
CA GLN A 32 -2.35 6.99 3.18
C GLN A 32 -1.14 7.17 2.28
N GLN A 33 -0.23 8.09 2.60
CA GLN A 33 1.00 8.28 1.83
C GLN A 33 1.88 7.02 1.84
N TYR A 34 2.05 6.41 3.02
CA TYR A 34 2.76 5.14 3.14
C TYR A 34 2.10 4.06 2.27
N ALA A 35 0.77 3.94 2.32
CA ALA A 35 0.03 2.95 1.54
C ALA A 35 0.22 3.13 0.03
N ARG A 36 0.17 4.37 -0.46
CA ARG A 36 0.44 4.69 -1.87
C ARG A 36 1.86 4.34 -2.27
N SER A 37 2.86 4.77 -1.49
CA SER A 37 4.27 4.48 -1.76
C SER A 37 4.54 2.98 -1.76
N TYR A 38 3.94 2.24 -0.83
CA TYR A 38 4.03 0.79 -0.79
C TYR A 38 3.46 0.15 -2.05
N ALA A 39 2.22 0.51 -2.42
CA ALA A 39 1.57 -0.04 -3.62
C ALA A 39 2.34 0.27 -4.91
N THR A 40 2.84 1.50 -5.06
CA THR A 40 3.70 1.86 -6.20
C THR A 40 4.98 1.05 -6.23
N GLY A 41 5.63 0.83 -5.08
CA GLY A 41 6.80 -0.04 -4.99
C GLY A 41 6.53 -1.48 -5.42
N VAL A 42 5.35 -2.03 -5.13
CA VAL A 42 4.94 -3.36 -5.60
C VAL A 42 4.76 -3.40 -7.12
N ILE A 43 4.19 -2.34 -7.71
CA ILE A 43 4.10 -2.21 -9.17
C ILE A 43 5.49 -2.21 -9.81
N GLU A 44 6.42 -1.42 -9.27
CA GLU A 44 7.80 -1.35 -9.75
C GLU A 44 8.52 -2.68 -9.63
N GLN A 45 8.35 -3.42 -8.53
CA GLN A 45 8.93 -4.75 -8.37
C GLN A 45 8.39 -5.75 -9.41
N ALA A 46 7.08 -5.75 -9.69
CA ALA A 46 6.50 -6.62 -10.71
C ALA A 46 7.03 -6.28 -12.12
N PHE A 47 7.21 -4.98 -12.41
CA PHE A 47 7.79 -4.52 -13.66
C PHE A 47 9.27 -4.93 -13.79
N LEU A 48 10.08 -4.65 -12.77
CA LEU A 48 11.50 -5.03 -12.73
C LEU A 48 11.69 -6.53 -12.84
N ALA A 49 10.86 -7.34 -12.16
CA ALA A 49 10.91 -8.79 -12.29
C ALA A 49 10.65 -9.24 -13.74
N SER A 50 9.72 -8.59 -14.44
CA SER A 50 9.45 -8.86 -15.87
C SER A 50 10.65 -8.50 -16.74
N GLU A 51 11.22 -7.31 -16.55
CA GLU A 51 12.35 -6.81 -17.35
C GLU A 51 13.61 -7.66 -17.14
N LEU A 52 13.92 -8.02 -15.90
CA LEU A 52 15.06 -8.89 -15.57
C LEU A 52 14.90 -10.29 -16.19
N ARG A 53 13.68 -10.82 -16.23
CA ARG A 53 13.40 -12.11 -16.86
C ARG A 53 13.57 -12.02 -18.37
N ALA A 54 13.10 -10.95 -19.00
CA ALA A 54 13.31 -10.67 -20.42
C ALA A 54 14.80 -10.57 -20.78
N ASN A 55 15.60 -9.95 -19.90
CA ASN A 55 17.06 -9.82 -20.04
C ASN A 55 17.87 -11.04 -19.57
N ARG A 56 17.21 -12.19 -19.31
CA ARG A 56 17.84 -13.45 -18.84
C ARG A 56 18.64 -13.34 -17.54
N GLN A 57 18.36 -12.34 -16.70
CA GLN A 57 18.95 -12.19 -15.37
C GLN A 57 18.17 -13.02 -14.34
N VAL A 58 18.34 -14.35 -14.42
CA VAL A 58 17.50 -15.33 -13.70
C VAL A 58 17.64 -15.23 -12.17
N GLU A 59 18.83 -14.93 -11.65
CA GLU A 59 19.06 -14.88 -10.19
C GLU A 59 18.44 -13.64 -9.54
N LEU A 60 18.59 -12.47 -10.18
CA LEU A 60 17.99 -11.23 -9.70
C LEU A 60 16.47 -11.25 -9.84
N SER A 61 15.94 -11.78 -10.95
CA SER A 61 14.49 -11.93 -11.13
C SER A 61 13.89 -12.85 -10.07
N LYS A 62 14.51 -13.99 -9.74
CA LYS A 62 14.04 -14.89 -8.68
C LYS A 62 13.96 -14.22 -7.30
N ARG A 63 14.93 -13.36 -6.96
CA ARG A 63 14.93 -12.63 -5.68
C ARG A 63 13.81 -11.60 -5.60
N ILE A 64 13.48 -10.94 -6.70
CA ILE A 64 12.35 -10.00 -6.73
C ILE A 64 11.03 -10.78 -6.72
N GLU A 65 10.95 -11.85 -7.51
CA GLU A 65 9.79 -12.73 -7.61
C GLU A 65 9.43 -13.33 -6.24
N SER A 66 10.40 -13.73 -5.42
CA SER A 66 10.14 -14.27 -4.08
C SER A 66 9.50 -13.27 -3.12
N ASN A 67 9.59 -11.97 -3.39
CA ASN A 67 8.98 -10.92 -2.57
C ASN A 67 7.54 -10.59 -2.98
N LEU A 68 7.15 -10.89 -4.23
CA LEU A 68 5.83 -10.56 -4.76
C LEU A 68 4.67 -11.21 -3.98
N PRO A 69 4.74 -12.49 -3.55
CA PRO A 69 3.68 -13.09 -2.75
C PRO A 69 3.48 -12.39 -1.41
N GLY A 70 4.58 -12.07 -0.72
CA GLY A 70 4.54 -11.33 0.54
C GLY A 70 3.92 -9.94 0.37
N ALA A 71 4.22 -9.26 -0.74
CA ALA A 71 3.62 -7.97 -1.07
C ALA A 71 2.11 -8.06 -1.32
N VAL A 72 1.65 -9.09 -2.06
CA VAL A 72 0.22 -9.33 -2.29
C VAL A 72 -0.52 -9.61 -0.98
N LEU A 73 0.06 -10.47 -0.13
CA LEU A 73 -0.50 -10.78 1.18
C LEU A 73 -0.55 -9.53 2.08
N ALA A 74 0.49 -8.70 2.07
CA ALA A 74 0.50 -7.46 2.84
C ALA A 74 -0.62 -6.51 2.42
N ILE A 75 -0.82 -6.31 1.11
CA ILE A 75 -1.92 -5.50 0.57
C ILE A 75 -3.27 -6.10 0.98
N HIS A 76 -3.42 -7.41 0.88
CA HIS A 76 -4.68 -8.09 1.19
C HIS A 76 -5.00 -8.12 2.70
N GLN A 77 -4.00 -8.18 3.58
CA GLN A 77 -4.24 -8.26 5.02
C GLN A 77 -4.40 -6.89 5.69
N ASN A 78 -3.88 -5.82 5.06
CA ASN A 78 -3.86 -4.50 5.67
C ASN A 78 -4.93 -3.57 5.08
N THR A 79 -5.96 -3.24 5.87
CA THR A 79 -7.06 -2.36 5.46
C THR A 79 -6.59 -0.99 4.97
N SER A 80 -5.51 -0.44 5.55
CA SER A 80 -4.97 0.85 5.12
C SER A 80 -4.37 0.76 3.71
N LEU A 81 -3.73 -0.36 3.37
CA LEU A 81 -3.25 -0.62 2.02
C LEU A 81 -4.42 -0.87 1.06
N GLN A 82 -5.45 -1.63 1.45
CA GLN A 82 -6.63 -1.83 0.60
C GLN A 82 -7.38 -0.53 0.27
N SER A 83 -7.30 0.47 1.15
CA SER A 83 -8.04 1.73 1.01
C SER A 83 -7.53 2.65 -0.11
N VAL A 84 -6.34 2.39 -0.67
CA VAL A 84 -5.77 3.22 -1.73
C VAL A 84 -5.97 2.58 -3.11
N PRO A 85 -6.34 3.35 -4.14
CA PRO A 85 -6.61 2.82 -5.48
C PRO A 85 -5.38 2.16 -6.13
N GLU A 86 -4.18 2.64 -5.80
CA GLU A 86 -2.91 2.11 -6.28
C GLU A 86 -2.71 0.64 -5.89
N SER A 87 -3.27 0.19 -4.77
CA SER A 87 -3.18 -1.22 -4.35
C SER A 87 -3.88 -2.18 -5.31
N GLN A 88 -5.01 -1.78 -5.90
CA GLN A 88 -5.62 -2.59 -6.96
C GLN A 88 -4.74 -2.67 -8.19
N SER A 89 -4.12 -1.55 -8.58
CA SER A 89 -3.15 -1.52 -9.69
C SER A 89 -1.93 -2.40 -9.39
N ALA A 90 -1.44 -2.39 -8.15
CA ALA A 90 -0.36 -3.28 -7.71
C ALA A 90 -0.73 -4.76 -7.86
N LEU A 91 -1.89 -5.17 -7.34
CA LEU A 91 -2.36 -6.55 -7.47
C LEU A 91 -2.54 -6.96 -8.94
N ARG A 92 -3.04 -6.05 -9.80
CA ARG A 92 -3.14 -6.28 -11.25
C ARG A 92 -1.77 -6.42 -11.91
N SER A 93 -0.79 -5.59 -11.56
CA SER A 93 0.58 -5.69 -12.10
C SER A 93 1.24 -7.00 -11.72
N VAL A 94 1.03 -7.48 -10.48
CA VAL A 94 1.53 -8.79 -10.04
C VAL A 94 0.84 -9.92 -10.81
N LYS A 95 -0.49 -9.87 -10.97
CA LYS A 95 -1.22 -10.85 -11.80
C LYS A 95 -0.69 -10.88 -13.23
N HIS A 96 -0.49 -9.70 -13.83
CA HIS A 96 0.04 -9.57 -15.18
C HIS A 96 1.46 -10.15 -15.31
N PHE A 97 2.32 -9.95 -14.31
CA PHE A 97 3.65 -10.56 -14.27
C PHE A 97 3.56 -12.09 -14.37
N TYR A 98 2.72 -12.75 -13.57
CA TYR A 98 2.59 -14.21 -13.60
C TYR A 98 2.01 -14.71 -14.94
N GLU A 99 1.00 -14.01 -15.47
CA GLU A 99 0.35 -14.34 -16.75
C GLU A 99 1.33 -14.22 -17.94
N VAL A 100 2.06 -13.11 -18.07
CA VAL A 100 2.96 -12.86 -19.20
C VAL A 100 4.19 -13.76 -19.16
N ASN A 101 4.72 -14.03 -17.97
CA ASN A 101 5.95 -14.80 -17.82
C ASN A 101 5.71 -16.32 -17.75
N GLY A 102 4.45 -16.77 -17.82
CA GLY A 102 4.08 -18.19 -17.75
C GLY A 102 4.48 -18.86 -16.44
N VAL A 103 4.54 -18.09 -15.35
CA VAL A 103 4.98 -18.58 -14.04
C VAL A 103 3.77 -19.04 -13.24
N THR A 104 3.89 -20.20 -12.58
CA THR A 104 2.85 -20.71 -11.69
C THR A 104 2.59 -19.73 -10.55
N ILE A 105 1.35 -19.27 -10.42
CA ILE A 105 0.94 -18.42 -9.31
C ILE A 105 0.98 -19.26 -8.02
N PRO A 106 1.65 -18.78 -6.94
CA PRO A 106 1.64 -19.46 -5.66
C PRO A 106 0.22 -19.62 -5.10
N GLN A 107 -0.10 -20.78 -4.53
CA GLN A 107 -1.45 -21.12 -4.05
C GLN A 107 -1.99 -20.13 -3.01
N GLU A 108 -1.10 -19.55 -2.21
CA GLU A 108 -1.44 -18.58 -1.16
C GLU A 108 -2.05 -17.29 -1.72
N ILE A 109 -1.62 -16.87 -2.91
CA ILE A 109 -2.06 -15.61 -3.54
C ILE A 109 -3.01 -15.83 -4.72
N ALA A 110 -3.13 -17.07 -5.21
CA ALA A 110 -4.06 -17.45 -6.26
C ALA A 110 -5.50 -16.96 -6.02
N PRO A 111 -6.13 -17.16 -4.83
CA PRO A 111 -7.50 -16.67 -4.61
C PRO A 111 -7.60 -15.14 -4.63
N ILE A 112 -6.57 -14.44 -4.14
CA ILE A 112 -6.53 -12.98 -4.09
C ILE A 112 -6.45 -12.39 -5.50
N LEU A 113 -5.66 -13.02 -6.38
CA LEU A 113 -5.48 -12.56 -7.76
C LEU A 113 -6.63 -13.01 -8.68
N SER A 114 -7.32 -14.11 -8.36
CA SER A 114 -8.50 -14.57 -9.12
C SER A 114 -9.72 -13.70 -8.87
N ASP A 115 -9.89 -13.16 -7.66
CA ASP A 115 -11.01 -12.29 -7.28
C ASP A 115 -10.92 -10.87 -7.87
N LEU A 116 -9.80 -10.52 -8.53
CA LEU A 116 -9.66 -9.22 -9.16
C LEU A 116 -10.62 -9.09 -10.36
N PRO A 117 -11.47 -8.05 -10.41
CA PRO A 117 -12.40 -7.85 -11.53
C PRO A 117 -11.63 -7.75 -12.86
N SER A 118 -12.08 -8.51 -13.85
CA SER A 118 -11.57 -8.49 -15.22
C SER A 118 -11.72 -7.08 -15.81
N ARG A 119 -10.68 -6.60 -16.53
CA ARG A 119 -10.63 -5.27 -17.19
C ARG A 119 -11.99 -4.92 -17.82
N GLN A 120 -12.59 -3.82 -17.37
CA GLN A 120 -13.46 -3.01 -18.20
C GLN A 120 -12.60 -1.94 -18.88
#